data_AF-A0A8B7XH66-F1
#
_entry.id   AF-A0A8B7XH66-F1
#
_cell.length_a   1.000
_cell.length_b   1.000
_cell.length_c   1.000
_cell.angle_alpha   90.00
_cell.angle_beta   90.00
_cell.angle_gamma   90.00
#
_symmetry.space_group_name_H-M   'P 1'
#
loop_
_entity.id
_entity.type
_entity.pdbx_description
1 polymer ?
#
loop_
_entity_poly.entity_id
_entity_poly.type
_entity_poly.pdbx_seq_one_letter_code
_entity_poly.pdbx_strand_id
1 'polypeptide(L)'
;MEPSHPSTNTSATVMVKCALIALLLSGLISQCSATCRRQALIHLIDHEGCTLRRVPSFGCRGTCTSYSRVSPTDYTRMERSCQCCQESDHMMRGVRLNCPELFPSTKVVEVKVAMSCTCRPCHGGSGVPSETRLEDLLQ
;
A
#
# COMPACT_ATOMS: atom_id res chain seq x y z
N MET A 1 -60.22 -43.59 4.84
CA MET A 1 -59.40 -42.90 5.84
C MET A 1 -57.96 -43.07 5.39
N GLU A 2 -57.48 -42.13 4.59
CA GLU A 2 -56.16 -42.14 3.95
C GLU A 2 -55.28 -41.12 4.68
N PRO A 3 -54.12 -41.50 5.26
CA PRO A 3 -53.19 -40.52 5.78
C PRO A 3 -51.97 -40.37 4.86
N SER A 4 -51.88 -39.15 4.32
CA SER A 4 -50.72 -38.24 4.38
C SER A 4 -49.35 -38.70 3.84
N HIS A 5 -48.94 -38.02 2.76
CA HIS A 5 -47.58 -37.76 2.29
C HIS A 5 -46.47 -37.71 3.36
N PRO A 6 -45.25 -38.19 3.05
CA PRO A 6 -44.02 -37.71 3.66
C PRO A 6 -43.32 -36.70 2.73
N SER A 7 -43.42 -35.41 3.08
CA SER A 7 -42.71 -34.29 2.46
C SER A 7 -41.38 -34.03 3.19
N THR A 8 -40.37 -34.88 3.00
CA THR A 8 -39.12 -34.77 3.80
C THR A 8 -37.82 -34.97 3.00
N ASN A 9 -37.77 -34.59 1.71
CA ASN A 9 -36.54 -34.76 0.90
C ASN A 9 -35.96 -33.44 0.35
N THR A 10 -36.71 -32.34 0.40
CA THR A 10 -36.32 -31.05 -0.20
C THR A 10 -35.40 -30.23 0.71
N SER A 11 -35.56 -30.36 2.03
CA SER A 11 -34.78 -29.55 3.00
C SER A 11 -33.32 -30.02 3.10
N ALA A 12 -33.08 -31.33 3.18
CA ALA A 12 -31.74 -31.89 3.28
C ALA A 12 -30.90 -31.65 2.03
N THR A 13 -31.50 -31.78 0.84
CA THR A 13 -30.82 -31.53 -0.44
C THR A 13 -30.47 -30.05 -0.63
N VAL A 14 -31.31 -29.12 -0.17
CA VAL A 14 -31.02 -27.69 -0.15
C VAL A 14 -29.87 -27.38 0.81
N MET A 15 -29.87 -27.96 2.02
CA MET A 15 -28.80 -27.76 3.00
C MET A 15 -27.44 -28.28 2.49
N VAL A 16 -27.42 -29.45 1.86
CA VAL A 16 -26.19 -30.02 1.27
C VAL A 16 -25.68 -29.15 0.12
N LYS A 17 -26.56 -28.66 -0.76
CA LYS A 17 -26.17 -27.73 -1.84
C LYS A 17 -25.63 -26.42 -1.30
N CYS A 18 -26.27 -25.83 -0.30
CA CYS A 18 -25.78 -24.60 0.35
C CYS A 18 -24.42 -24.82 1.02
N ALA A 19 -24.20 -25.95 1.69
CA ALA A 19 -22.92 -26.28 2.30
C ALA A 19 -21.80 -26.45 1.26
N LEU A 20 -22.07 -27.12 0.14
CA LEU A 20 -21.12 -27.27 -0.96
C LEU A 20 -20.78 -25.92 -1.62
N ILE A 21 -21.79 -25.07 -1.84
CA ILE A 21 -21.59 -23.72 -2.38
C ILE A 21 -20.76 -22.87 -1.40
N ALA A 22 -21.04 -22.94 -0.10
CA ALA A 22 -20.25 -22.23 0.92
C ALA A 22 -18.80 -22.73 1.02
N LEU A 23 -18.55 -24.03 0.88
CA LEU A 23 -17.20 -24.61 0.83
C LEU A 23 -16.43 -24.17 -0.42
N LEU A 24 -17.10 -24.11 -1.58
CA LEU A 24 -16.49 -23.60 -2.82
C LEU A 24 -16.21 -22.10 -2.76
N LEU A 25 -17.08 -21.31 -2.10
CA LEU A 25 -16.91 -19.86 -1.94
C LEU A 25 -15.87 -19.50 -0.87
N SER A 26 -15.74 -20.27 0.21
CA SER A 26 -14.76 -20.00 1.28
C SER A 26 -13.32 -20.21 0.84
N GLY A 27 -13.06 -21.09 -0.14
CA GLY A 27 -11.74 -21.25 -0.76
C GLY A 27 -11.22 -20.02 -1.52
N LEU A 28 -12.07 -19.02 -1.79
CA LEU A 28 -11.70 -17.79 -2.51
C LEU A 28 -11.23 -16.66 -1.57
N ILE A 29 -11.41 -16.78 -0.26
CA ILE A 29 -11.37 -15.61 0.65
C ILE A 29 -10.00 -15.37 1.31
N SER A 30 -8.99 -16.21 1.08
CA SER A 30 -7.65 -15.98 1.65
C SER A 30 -6.54 -16.01 0.61
N GLN A 31 -6.60 -15.09 -0.35
CA GLN A 31 -5.41 -14.67 -1.07
C GLN A 31 -4.87 -13.43 -0.37
N CYS A 32 -3.82 -13.59 0.44
CA CYS A 32 -2.95 -12.50 0.87
C CYS A 32 -2.20 -11.99 -0.37
N SER A 33 -2.92 -11.31 -1.27
CA SER A 33 -2.36 -10.82 -2.52
C SER A 33 -1.54 -9.57 -2.23
N ALA A 34 -0.30 -9.55 -2.72
CA ALA A 34 0.50 -8.34 -2.74
C ALA A 34 -0.18 -7.34 -3.67
N THR A 35 -0.46 -6.14 -3.14
CA THR A 35 -1.06 -5.05 -3.93
C THR A 35 -0.14 -3.86 -3.84
N CYS A 36 0.52 -3.47 -4.94
CA CYS A 36 1.33 -2.25 -4.96
C CYS A 36 0.90 -1.39 -6.14
N ARG A 37 0.47 -0.16 -5.86
CA ARG A 37 -0.10 0.72 -6.88
C ARG A 37 0.33 2.16 -6.71
N ARG A 38 0.33 2.87 -7.84
CA ARG A 38 0.47 4.32 -7.89
C ARG A 38 -0.79 4.98 -7.33
N GLN A 39 -0.62 5.98 -6.48
CA GLN A 39 -1.70 6.69 -5.80
C GLN A 39 -1.53 8.21 -5.94
N ALA A 40 -2.61 8.92 -6.22
CA ALA A 40 -2.64 10.37 -6.20
C ALA A 40 -2.53 10.90 -4.76
N LEU A 41 -1.76 11.97 -4.56
CA LEU A 41 -1.61 12.63 -3.27
C LEU A 41 -1.38 14.14 -3.44
N ILE A 42 -1.49 14.88 -2.34
CA ILE A 42 -1.11 16.29 -2.28
C ILE A 42 0.23 16.39 -1.54
N HIS A 43 1.24 16.93 -2.22
CA HIS A 43 2.53 17.24 -1.62
C HIS A 43 2.55 18.71 -1.17
N LEU A 44 3.02 18.96 0.05
CA LEU A 44 3.22 20.30 0.59
C LEU A 44 4.68 20.67 0.43
N ILE A 45 4.97 21.72 -0.33
CA ILE A 45 6.31 22.25 -0.47
C ILE A 45 6.42 23.46 0.44
N ASP A 46 7.19 23.29 1.51
CA ASP A 46 7.61 24.34 2.40
C ASP A 46 9.06 24.72 2.06
N HIS A 47 9.28 25.99 1.78
CA HIS A 47 10.60 26.50 1.40
C HIS A 47 10.79 27.87 2.03
N GLU A 48 11.94 28.06 2.66
CA GLU A 48 12.28 29.29 3.35
C GLU A 48 12.12 30.51 2.43
N GLY A 49 11.48 31.57 2.94
CA GLY A 49 11.16 32.79 2.20
C GLY A 49 10.06 32.64 1.14
N CYS A 50 9.38 31.49 1.08
CA CYS A 50 8.29 31.21 0.14
C CYS A 50 6.96 30.86 0.82
N THR A 51 5.87 31.15 0.14
CA THR A 51 4.53 30.74 0.58
C THR A 51 4.36 29.23 0.40
N LEU A 52 3.84 28.53 1.41
CA LEU A 52 3.53 27.11 1.36
C LEU A 52 2.73 26.75 0.09
N ARG A 53 3.25 25.81 -0.70
CA ARG A 53 2.64 25.41 -1.98
C ARG A 53 2.08 23.99 -1.91
N ARG A 54 0.78 23.84 -2.17
CA ARG A 54 0.12 22.54 -2.36
C ARG A 54 0.23 22.08 -3.82
N VAL A 55 0.76 20.88 -4.05
CA VAL A 55 1.01 20.34 -5.40
C VAL A 55 0.38 18.95 -5.54
N PRO A 56 -0.56 18.75 -6.49
CA PRO A 56 -1.01 17.42 -6.87
C PRO A 56 0.14 16.60 -7.47
N SER A 57 0.35 15.40 -6.92
CA SER A 57 1.44 14.50 -7.29
C SER A 57 0.99 13.03 -7.20
N PHE A 58 1.95 12.12 -7.38
CA PHE A 58 1.75 10.68 -7.26
C PHE A 58 2.85 10.04 -6.41
N GLY A 59 2.46 9.08 -5.57
CA GLY A 59 3.35 8.22 -4.80
C GLY A 59 2.93 6.75 -4.90
N CYS A 60 3.56 5.89 -4.11
CA CYS A 60 3.25 4.46 -4.07
C CYS A 60 2.54 4.07 -2.77
N ARG A 61 1.51 3.23 -2.86
CA ARG A 61 0.82 2.66 -1.70
C ARG A 61 0.52 1.19 -1.95
N GLY A 62 0.78 0.35 -0.96
CA GLY A 62 0.54 -1.07 -1.11
C GLY A 62 0.99 -1.97 0.03
N THR A 63 0.69 -3.25 -0.14
CA THR A 63 1.19 -4.39 0.64
C THR A 63 2.07 -5.25 -0.24
N CYS A 64 3.18 -5.75 0.30
CA CYS A 64 4.11 -6.63 -0.41
C CYS A 64 4.43 -7.85 0.45
N THR A 65 4.79 -8.96 -0.20
CA THR A 65 5.08 -10.22 0.48
C THR A 65 6.48 -10.16 1.09
N SER A 66 6.58 -10.50 2.37
CA SER A 66 7.85 -10.62 3.09
C SER A 66 7.85 -11.87 3.98
N TYR A 67 9.03 -12.36 4.33
CA TYR A 67 9.18 -13.47 5.26
C TYR A 67 10.42 -13.32 6.15
N SER A 68 10.36 -13.97 7.32
CA SER A 68 11.49 -14.20 8.21
C SER A 68 11.35 -15.59 8.80
N ARG A 69 12.38 -16.42 8.70
CA ARG A 69 12.40 -17.79 9.23
C ARG A 69 13.80 -18.16 9.71
N VAL A 70 13.90 -19.18 10.56
CA VAL A 70 15.20 -19.78 10.91
C VAL A 70 15.81 -20.37 9.65
N SER A 71 17.10 -20.16 9.44
CA SER A 71 17.80 -20.71 8.27
C SER A 71 17.78 -22.25 8.33
N PRO A 72 17.48 -22.95 7.21
CA PRO A 72 17.48 -24.40 7.17
C PRO A 72 18.88 -25.02 7.23
N THR A 73 19.94 -24.22 7.00
CA THR A 73 21.35 -24.67 6.96
C THR A 73 22.20 -24.13 8.12
N ASP A 74 21.71 -23.13 8.85
CA ASP A 74 22.38 -22.55 10.02
C ASP A 74 21.31 -22.09 11.03
N TYR A 75 20.96 -22.95 11.98
CA TYR A 75 19.88 -22.71 12.94
C TYR A 75 20.13 -21.52 13.88
N THR A 76 21.34 -20.95 13.88
CA THR A 76 21.66 -19.73 14.65
C THR A 76 21.30 -18.45 13.90
N ARG A 77 20.99 -18.54 12.60
CA ARG A 77 20.70 -17.40 11.72
C ARG A 77 19.23 -17.36 11.30
N MET A 78 18.76 -16.15 11.04
CA MET A 78 17.46 -15.88 10.43
C MET A 78 17.63 -15.54 8.95
N GLU A 79 16.92 -16.26 8.07
CA GLU A 79 16.76 -15.92 6.65
C GLU A 79 15.57 -14.95 6.51
N ARG A 80 15.77 -13.84 5.80
CA ARG A 80 14.75 -12.79 5.64
C ARG A 80 14.69 -12.32 4.19
N SER A 81 13.48 -12.04 3.72
CA SER A 81 13.22 -11.32 2.48
C SER A 81 12.13 -10.29 2.72
N CYS A 82 12.49 -9.02 2.62
CA CYS A 82 11.57 -7.91 2.84
C CYS A 82 11.32 -7.19 1.52
N GLN A 83 10.04 -7.07 1.13
CA GLN A 83 9.62 -6.28 -0.02
C GLN A 83 8.83 -5.06 0.42
N CYS A 84 9.07 -3.95 -0.25
CA CYS A 84 8.44 -2.66 -0.01
C CYS A 84 7.75 -2.19 -1.31
N CYS A 85 6.58 -1.56 -1.21
CA CYS A 85 5.92 -0.95 -2.35
C CYS A 85 6.60 0.38 -2.68
N GLN A 86 7.45 0.37 -3.71
CA GLN A 86 8.33 1.49 -4.06
C GLN A 86 8.13 1.89 -5.51
N GLU A 87 8.60 3.09 -5.85
CA GLU A 87 8.66 3.54 -7.22
C GLU A 87 9.64 2.68 -8.03
N SER A 88 9.15 2.14 -9.15
CA SER A 88 10.02 1.49 -10.15
C SER A 88 10.48 2.49 -11.21
N ASP A 89 9.74 3.58 -11.39
CA ASP A 89 10.07 4.64 -12.33
C ASP A 89 9.59 5.99 -11.79
N HIS A 90 10.29 7.06 -12.16
CA HIS A 90 10.03 8.41 -11.66
C HIS A 90 10.30 9.49 -12.70
N MET A 91 9.65 10.64 -12.52
CA MET A 91 9.83 11.82 -13.36
C MET A 91 10.10 13.04 -12.47
N MET A 92 11.05 13.89 -12.89
CA MET A 92 11.27 15.19 -12.27
C MET A 92 10.30 16.22 -12.84
N ARG A 93 9.69 17.03 -11.97
CA ARG A 93 8.74 18.09 -12.37
C ARG A 93 9.14 19.40 -11.72
N GLY A 94 9.28 20.46 -12.52
CA GLY A 94 9.47 21.81 -12.02
C GLY A 94 8.18 22.39 -11.41
N VAL A 95 8.25 22.87 -10.17
CA VAL A 95 7.18 23.58 -9.48
C VAL A 95 7.64 25.01 -9.20
N ARG A 96 6.85 25.97 -9.66
CA ARG A 96 7.07 27.40 -9.39
C ARG A 96 6.49 27.78 -8.03
N LEU A 97 7.33 28.33 -7.16
CA LEU A 97 7.02 28.85 -5.83
C LEU A 97 6.94 30.38 -5.87
N ASN A 98 6.05 30.95 -5.05
CA ASN A 98 6.00 32.38 -4.80
C ASN A 98 6.81 32.69 -3.54
N CYS A 99 7.81 33.56 -3.66
CA CYS A 99 8.78 33.84 -2.61
C CYS A 99 8.87 35.34 -2.35
N PRO A 100 7.91 35.92 -1.60
CA PRO A 100 7.82 37.37 -1.41
C PRO A 100 9.03 37.97 -0.68
N GLU A 101 9.78 37.15 0.06
CA GLU A 101 10.94 37.56 0.85
C GLU A 101 12.27 37.46 0.08
N LEU A 102 12.26 36.89 -1.13
CA LEU A 102 13.45 36.66 -1.94
C LEU A 102 13.47 37.54 -3.20
N PHE A 103 14.67 37.79 -3.73
CA PHE A 103 14.87 38.37 -5.05
C PHE A 103 15.64 37.38 -5.95
N PRO A 104 15.06 36.88 -7.05
CA PRO A 104 13.71 37.15 -7.57
C PRO A 104 12.61 36.57 -6.66
N SER A 105 11.41 37.17 -6.71
CA SER A 105 10.26 36.76 -5.88
C SER A 105 9.60 35.44 -6.31
N THR A 106 10.31 34.66 -7.12
CA THR A 106 9.87 33.36 -7.61
C THR A 106 11.05 32.41 -7.62
N LYS A 107 10.83 31.19 -7.13
CA LYS A 107 11.78 30.08 -7.24
C LYS A 107 11.16 28.90 -7.98
N VAL A 108 11.95 28.15 -8.74
CA VAL A 108 11.50 26.87 -9.31
C VAL A 108 12.22 25.75 -8.57
N VAL A 109 11.47 24.78 -8.05
CA VAL A 109 12.00 23.60 -7.38
C VAL A 109 11.63 22.36 -8.17
N GLU A 110 12.55 21.41 -8.30
CA GLU A 110 12.26 20.13 -8.93
C GLU A 110 11.75 19.13 -7.90
N VAL A 111 10.62 18.49 -8.20
CA VAL A 111 10.05 17.43 -7.36
C VAL A 111 10.01 16.11 -8.12
N LYS A 112 10.30 15.02 -7.41
CA LYS A 112 10.20 13.67 -7.96
C LYS A 112 8.76 13.16 -7.86
N VAL A 113 8.25 12.60 -8.95
CA VAL A 113 6.88 12.05 -9.05
C VAL A 113 6.95 10.59 -9.48
N ALA A 114 6.25 9.70 -8.78
CA ALA A 114 6.23 8.27 -9.13
C ALA A 114 5.41 8.01 -10.40
N MET A 115 6.01 7.33 -11.38
CA MET A 115 5.37 6.96 -12.65
C MET A 115 4.84 5.53 -12.64
N SER A 116 5.55 4.63 -11.95
CA SER A 116 5.14 3.25 -11.72
C SER A 116 5.57 2.78 -10.34
N CYS A 117 4.84 1.81 -9.77
CA CYS A 117 5.10 1.27 -8.43
C CYS A 117 5.11 -0.26 -8.49
N THR A 118 6.10 -0.89 -7.87
CA THR A 118 6.21 -2.35 -7.77
C THR A 118 6.78 -2.77 -6.42
N CYS A 119 6.56 -4.02 -6.02
CA CYS A 119 7.19 -4.59 -4.84
C CYS A 119 8.68 -4.86 -5.13
N ARG A 120 9.56 -4.17 -4.42
CA ARG A 120 11.02 -4.30 -4.57
C ARG A 120 11.67 -4.63 -3.23
N PRO A 121 12.86 -5.25 -3.21
CA PRO A 121 13.61 -5.42 -1.97
C PRO A 121 13.73 -4.09 -1.22
N CYS A 122 13.38 -4.08 0.05
CA CYS A 122 13.53 -2.88 0.86
C CYS A 122 15.02 -2.52 0.96
N HIS A 123 15.38 -1.29 0.59
CA HIS A 123 16.73 -0.79 0.81
C HIS A 123 16.91 -0.52 2.31
N GLY A 124 17.80 -1.28 2.97
CA GLY A 124 18.16 -1.04 4.35
C GLY A 124 19.05 0.19 4.45
N GLY A 125 18.47 1.37 4.66
CA GLY A 125 19.25 2.58 4.95
C GLY A 125 18.53 3.89 4.65
N SER A 126 18.19 4.64 5.71
CA SER A 126 18.47 6.08 5.81
C SER A 126 18.20 6.94 4.57
N GLY A 127 16.91 7.12 4.23
CA GLY A 127 16.48 8.01 3.14
C GLY A 127 15.16 8.75 3.42
N VAL A 128 14.71 8.77 4.67
CA VAL A 128 13.66 9.71 5.11
C VAL A 128 14.42 10.90 5.70
N PRO A 129 14.23 12.15 5.22
CA PRO A 129 14.61 13.30 6.01
C PRO A 129 13.91 13.15 7.37
N SER A 130 14.71 13.08 8.42
CA SER A 130 14.26 12.98 9.81
C SER A 130 13.45 14.22 10.18
N GLU A 131 12.19 14.26 9.78
CA GLU A 131 11.20 15.22 10.27
C GLU A 131 9.81 14.58 10.27
N THR A 132 9.72 13.35 10.78
CA THR A 132 8.46 12.90 11.39
C THR A 132 8.50 13.39 12.83
N ARG A 133 7.94 14.57 13.03
CA ARG A 133 7.79 15.20 14.34
C ARG A 133 6.98 14.25 15.23
N LEU A 134 7.51 13.93 16.40
CA LEU A 134 6.95 13.01 17.39
C LEU A 134 5.48 13.34 17.78
N GLU A 135 5.00 14.54 17.45
CA GLU A 135 3.64 15.02 17.69
C GLU A 135 2.58 14.34 16.80
N ASP A 136 2.94 13.78 15.64
CA ASP A 136 1.99 13.13 14.71
C ASP A 136 1.59 11.70 15.16
N LEU A 137 2.28 11.13 16.15
CA LEU A 137 2.03 9.77 16.65
C LEU A 137 1.23 9.73 17.97
N LEU A 138 0.84 10.89 18.50
CA LEU A 138 0.16 11.02 19.80
C LEU A 138 -1.20 11.72 19.73
N GLN A 139 -1.94 11.56 18.63
CA GLN A 139 -3.37 11.91 18.55
C GLN A 139 -4.24 10.68 18.30
#